data_AF-A0A1G9PCG2-F1
#
_entry.id   AF-A0A1G9PCG2-F1
#
_cell.length_a   1.000
_cell.length_b   1.000
_cell.length_c   1.000
_cell.angle_alpha   90.00
_cell.angle_beta   90.00
_cell.angle_gamma   90.00
#
_symmetry.space_group_name_H-M   'P 1'
#
loop_
_entity.id
_entity.type
_entity.pdbx_description
1 polymer ?
#
loop_
_entity_poly.entity_id
_entity_poly.type
_entity_poly.pdbx_seq_one_letter_code
_entity_poly.pdbx_strand_id
1 'polypeptide(L)'
;MIQYGADRVVKVEHSDLQVYTTDAYQQALLQVLDVEKPAGIVMGHTAQGKDVAPRIAVKLEAGLVSDAVNLEMDGEEAVFTVPIYAGKTFEKMKVKGLVLATIRPNNIEPLEKDESRSGDVPNVQVQIKATFLLQLVSQVPSSI
;
A
#
# COMPACT_ATOMS: atom_id res chain seq x y z
N MET A 1 2.12 16.32 -3.72
CA MET A 1 2.06 15.63 -2.41
C MET A 1 2.22 16.62 -1.27
N ILE A 2 3.34 17.34 -1.14
CA ILE A 2 3.56 18.30 -0.04
C ILE A 2 2.52 19.42 -0.01
N GLN A 3 2.28 20.07 -1.16
CA GLN A 3 1.27 21.10 -1.33
C GLN A 3 -0.18 20.61 -1.11
N TYR A 4 -0.38 19.30 -0.94
CA TYR A 4 -1.68 18.68 -0.69
C TYR A 4 -1.73 18.00 0.70
N GLY A 5 -0.87 18.44 1.62
CA GLY A 5 -0.92 18.03 3.03
C GLY A 5 0.14 17.03 3.48
N ALA A 6 0.99 16.49 2.59
CA ALA A 6 2.09 15.66 3.05
C ALA A 6 3.17 16.51 3.74
N ASP A 7 3.61 16.11 4.93
CA ASP A 7 4.78 16.74 5.59
C ASP A 7 6.11 16.15 5.09
N ARG A 8 6.07 14.90 4.62
CA ARG A 8 7.23 14.16 4.12
C ARG A 8 6.85 13.26 2.95
N VAL A 9 7.75 13.13 1.98
CA VAL A 9 7.61 12.27 0.80
C VAL A 9 8.84 11.39 0.70
N VAL A 10 8.71 10.10 1.02
CA VAL A 10 9.80 9.14 0.84
C VAL A 10 9.92 8.79 -0.63
N LYS A 11 11.06 9.15 -1.23
CA LYS A 11 11.36 8.82 -2.61
C LYS A 11 12.10 7.48 -2.67
N VAL A 12 11.67 6.59 -3.55
CA VAL A 12 12.33 5.32 -3.83
C VAL A 12 12.57 5.22 -5.33
N GLU A 13 13.82 4.99 -5.73
CA GLU A 13 14.21 4.84 -7.12
C GLU A 13 14.92 3.50 -7.34
N HIS A 14 14.40 2.72 -8.29
CA HIS A 14 15.01 1.45 -8.70
C HIS A 14 14.53 1.11 -10.13
N SER A 15 15.39 0.50 -10.96
CA SER A 15 15.03 0.10 -12.34
C SER A 15 13.78 -0.78 -12.38
N ASP A 16 13.69 -1.70 -11.43
CA ASP A 16 12.62 -2.71 -11.36
C ASP A 16 11.26 -2.14 -10.90
N LEU A 17 11.20 -0.85 -10.54
CA LEU A 17 9.96 -0.16 -10.17
C LEU A 17 9.35 0.62 -11.34
N GLN A 18 10.02 0.68 -12.51
CA GLN A 18 9.51 1.37 -13.71
C GLN A 18 8.17 0.80 -14.20
N VAL A 19 8.00 -0.52 -14.07
CA VAL A 19 6.75 -1.22 -14.38
C VAL A 19 6.28 -1.92 -13.12
N TYR A 20 4.99 -1.79 -12.81
CA TYR A 20 4.42 -2.44 -11.66
C TYR A 20 4.54 -3.97 -11.76
N THR A 21 5.20 -4.56 -10.77
CA THR A 21 5.09 -5.99 -10.46
C THR A 21 4.85 -6.12 -8.97
N THR A 22 4.00 -7.06 -8.58
CA THR A 22 3.63 -7.26 -7.18
C THR A 22 4.85 -7.49 -6.31
N ASP A 23 5.79 -8.31 -6.76
CA ASP A 23 6.97 -8.69 -5.97
C ASP A 23 7.94 -7.51 -5.77
N ALA A 24 8.23 -6.72 -6.82
CA ALA A 24 9.13 -5.57 -6.71
C ALA A 24 8.55 -4.49 -5.81
N TYR A 25 7.27 -4.15 -6.00
CA TYR A 25 6.58 -3.14 -5.19
C TYR A 25 6.42 -3.61 -3.74
N GLN A 26 6.09 -4.88 -3.51
CA GLN A 26 6.03 -5.43 -2.16
C GLN A 26 7.38 -5.33 -1.45
N GLN A 27 8.48 -5.73 -2.10
CA GLN A 27 9.82 -5.66 -1.51
C GLN A 27 10.24 -4.23 -1.18
N ALA A 28 9.98 -3.27 -2.08
CA ALA A 28 10.29 -1.88 -1.85
C ALA A 28 9.45 -1.28 -0.71
N LEU A 29 8.13 -1.53 -0.71
CA LEU A 29 7.23 -1.02 0.33
C LEU A 29 7.61 -1.56 1.71
N LEU A 30 7.88 -2.86 1.85
CA LEU A 30 8.26 -3.43 3.15
C LEU A 30 9.55 -2.81 3.70
N GLN A 31 10.53 -2.51 2.85
CA GLN A 31 11.77 -1.84 3.27
C GLN A 31 11.51 -0.41 3.74
N VAL A 32 10.65 0.35 3.03
CA VAL A 32 10.26 1.69 3.48
C VAL A 32 9.50 1.63 4.80
N LEU A 33 8.56 0.69 4.94
CA LEU A 33 7.73 0.55 6.14
C LEU A 33 8.54 0.11 7.37
N ASP A 34 9.59 -0.69 7.19
CA ASP A 34 10.53 -1.07 8.26
C ASP A 34 11.34 0.13 8.78
N VAL A 35 11.70 1.06 7.91
CA VAL A 35 12.42 2.29 8.26
C VAL A 35 11.48 3.32 8.89
N GLU A 36 10.34 3.58 8.26
CA GLU A 36 9.42 4.66 8.66
C GLU A 36 8.51 4.29 9.84
N LYS A 37 8.28 2.98 10.08
CA LYS A 37 7.48 2.45 11.20
C LYS A 37 6.17 3.23 11.44
N PRO A 38 5.29 3.33 10.43
CA PRO A 38 4.10 4.17 10.55
C PRO A 38 3.09 3.61 11.55
N ALA A 39 2.30 4.48 12.15
CA ALA A 39 1.18 4.10 13.02
C ALA A 39 -0.03 3.51 12.25
N GLY A 40 -0.11 3.78 10.95
CA GLY A 40 -1.16 3.28 10.06
C GLY A 40 -0.78 3.51 8.60
N ILE A 41 -1.35 2.72 7.70
CA ILE A 41 -1.03 2.71 6.28
C ILE A 41 -2.33 2.93 5.50
N VAL A 42 -2.31 3.85 4.53
CA VAL A 42 -3.43 4.12 3.64
C VAL A 42 -2.98 4.01 2.20
N MET A 43 -3.75 3.29 1.38
CA MET A 43 -3.50 3.10 -0.05
C MET A 43 -4.79 3.34 -0.85
N GLY A 44 -4.68 3.59 -2.16
CA GLY A 44 -5.86 3.60 -3.02
C GLY A 44 -6.36 2.17 -3.29
N HIS A 45 -7.67 1.96 -3.31
CA HIS A 45 -8.30 0.69 -3.69
C HIS A 45 -8.32 0.50 -5.23
N THR A 46 -7.16 0.69 -5.87
CA THR A 46 -6.93 0.54 -7.31
C THR A 46 -6.54 -0.90 -7.66
N ALA A 47 -6.33 -1.22 -8.95
CA ALA A 47 -5.83 -2.54 -9.34
C ALA A 47 -4.52 -2.92 -8.62
N GLN A 48 -3.57 -1.98 -8.52
CA GLN A 48 -2.30 -2.20 -7.82
C GLN A 48 -2.50 -2.29 -6.29
N GLY A 49 -3.35 -1.43 -5.72
CA GLY A 49 -3.64 -1.46 -4.28
C GLY A 49 -4.31 -2.77 -3.85
N LYS A 50 -5.30 -3.25 -4.62
CA LYS A 50 -5.96 -4.55 -4.39
C LYS A 50 -4.99 -5.72 -4.45
N ASP A 51 -3.95 -5.62 -5.27
CA ASP A 51 -2.96 -6.66 -5.47
C ASP A 51 -1.90 -6.67 -4.36
N VAL A 52 -1.29 -5.52 -4.04
CA VAL A 52 -0.16 -5.47 -3.08
C VAL A 52 -0.60 -5.40 -1.62
N ALA A 53 -1.71 -4.70 -1.31
CA ALA A 53 -2.16 -4.47 0.07
C ALA A 53 -2.34 -5.75 0.92
N PRO A 54 -3.01 -6.82 0.45
CA PRO A 54 -3.16 -8.03 1.26
C PRO A 54 -1.83 -8.71 1.55
N ARG A 55 -0.86 -8.65 0.63
CA ARG A 55 0.47 -9.22 0.84
C ARG A 55 1.27 -8.44 1.88
N ILE A 56 1.20 -7.10 1.83
CA ILE A 56 1.81 -6.24 2.84
C ILE A 56 1.18 -6.46 4.21
N ALA A 57 -0.15 -6.51 4.28
CA ALA A 57 -0.87 -6.71 5.54
C ALA A 57 -0.46 -8.01 6.24
N VAL A 58 -0.37 -9.13 5.50
CA VAL A 58 0.11 -10.41 6.05
C VAL A 58 1.55 -10.31 6.56
N LYS A 59 2.45 -9.64 5.82
CA LYS A 59 3.85 -9.52 6.21
C LYS A 59 4.09 -8.64 7.43
N LEU A 60 3.22 -7.65 7.65
CA LEU A 60 3.28 -6.75 8.79
C LEU A 60 2.38 -7.19 9.96
N GLU A 61 1.68 -8.31 9.82
CA GLU A 61 0.63 -8.74 10.76
C GLU A 61 -0.41 -7.63 11.03
N ALA A 62 -0.69 -6.82 10.01
CA ALA A 62 -1.61 -5.68 10.07
C ALA A 62 -3.03 -6.11 9.73
N GLY A 63 -4.01 -5.49 10.38
CA GLY A 63 -5.41 -5.63 9.99
C GLY A 63 -5.70 -4.84 8.72
N LEU A 64 -6.24 -5.52 7.70
CA LEU A 64 -6.58 -4.92 6.42
C LEU A 64 -8.05 -4.47 6.38
N VAL A 65 -8.27 -3.18 6.23
CA VAL A 65 -9.58 -2.62 5.83
C VAL A 65 -9.61 -2.42 4.32
N SER A 66 -10.41 -3.21 3.62
CA SER A 66 -10.50 -3.13 2.16
C SER A 66 -11.68 -2.27 1.71
N ASP A 67 -11.47 -1.48 0.66
CA ASP A 67 -12.53 -0.74 -0.06
C ASP A 67 -13.33 0.23 0.82
N ALA A 68 -12.64 0.91 1.76
CA ALA A 68 -13.27 1.92 2.59
C ALA A 68 -13.70 3.13 1.77
N VAL A 69 -14.88 3.64 2.07
CA VAL A 69 -15.51 4.79 1.40
C VAL A 69 -15.55 6.02 2.29
N ASN A 70 -15.27 5.89 3.58
CA ASN A 70 -15.10 6.99 4.52
C ASN A 70 -14.12 6.59 5.63
N LEU A 71 -13.46 7.58 6.23
CA LEU A 71 -12.57 7.47 7.37
C LEU A 71 -12.85 8.62 8.33
N GLU A 72 -13.21 8.29 9.56
CA GLU A 72 -13.46 9.24 10.65
C GLU A 72 -12.57 8.89 11.83
N MET A 73 -12.21 9.89 12.66
CA MET A 73 -11.53 9.66 13.93
C MET A 73 -12.55 9.70 15.07
N ASP A 74 -12.58 8.66 15.90
CA ASP A 74 -13.33 8.58 17.15
C ASP A 74 -12.32 8.62 18.31
N GLY A 75 -12.01 9.83 18.78
CA GLY A 75 -10.85 10.06 19.63
C GLY A 75 -9.55 9.75 18.89
N GLU A 76 -8.79 8.78 19.39
CA GLU A 76 -7.53 8.31 18.78
C GLU A 76 -7.74 7.11 17.83
N GLU A 77 -8.96 6.56 17.76
CA GLU A 77 -9.25 5.38 16.94
C GLU A 77 -9.77 5.77 15.55
N ALA A 78 -9.19 5.17 14.51
CA ALA A 78 -9.70 5.28 13.15
C ALA A 78 -10.94 4.39 12.95
N VAL A 79 -12.03 4.99 12.49
CA VAL A 79 -13.29 4.33 12.12
C VAL A 79 -13.46 4.37 10.62
N PHE A 80 -13.49 3.20 10.00
CA PHE A 80 -13.65 3.08 8.55
C PHE A 80 -15.09 2.70 8.23
N THR A 81 -15.66 3.31 7.18
CA THR A 81 -16.93 2.89 6.62
C THR A 81 -16.67 2.07 5.36
N VAL A 82 -17.16 0.83 5.31
CA VAL A 82 -17.03 -0.07 4.16
C VAL A 82 -18.41 -0.42 3.58
N PRO A 83 -18.57 -0.43 2.25
CA PRO A 83 -19.80 -0.86 1.61
C PRO A 83 -19.89 -2.39 1.59
N ILE A 84 -20.99 -2.95 2.07
CA ILE A 84 -21.33 -4.37 1.99
C ILE A 84 -22.52 -4.57 1.03
N TYR A 85 -22.70 -5.80 0.54
CA TYR A 85 -23.77 -6.15 -0.40
C TYR A 85 -23.85 -5.24 -1.63
N ALA A 86 -22.70 -5.00 -2.28
CA ALA A 86 -22.58 -4.10 -3.43
C ALA A 86 -23.05 -2.65 -3.14
N GLY A 87 -22.79 -2.16 -1.92
CA GLY A 87 -23.10 -0.78 -1.53
C GLY A 87 -24.54 -0.55 -1.07
N LYS A 88 -25.33 -1.61 -0.85
CA LYS A 88 -26.68 -1.51 -0.29
C LYS A 88 -26.68 -1.22 1.21
N THR A 89 -25.60 -1.58 1.89
CA THR A 89 -25.44 -1.34 3.33
C THR A 89 -24.00 -0.93 3.59
N PHE A 90 -23.80 -0.18 4.68
CA PHE A 90 -22.50 0.31 5.08
C PHE A 90 -22.22 -0.17 6.51
N GLU A 91 -21.01 -0.66 6.73
CA GLU A 91 -20.55 -1.11 8.04
C GLU A 91 -19.46 -0.17 8.54
N LYS A 92 -19.53 0.20 9.82
CA LYS A 92 -18.45 0.93 10.50
C LYS A 92 -17.57 -0.07 11.23
N MET A 93 -16.27 -0.05 10.95
CA MET A 93 -15.31 -0.98 11.53
C MET A 93 -14.12 -0.26 12.16
N LYS A 94 -13.64 -0.82 13.27
CA LYS A 94 -12.40 -0.47 13.96
C LYS A 94 -11.48 -1.68 13.94
N VAL A 95 -10.18 -1.44 13.73
CA VAL A 95 -9.15 -2.47 13.70
C VAL A 95 -8.18 -2.22 14.85
N LYS A 96 -7.82 -3.29 15.56
CA LYS A 96 -6.80 -3.24 16.62
C LYS A 96 -5.41 -3.51 16.02
N GLY A 97 -4.38 -2.87 16.57
CA GLY A 97 -3.01 -3.00 16.10
C GLY A 97 -2.72 -2.12 14.87
N LEU A 98 -1.69 -2.48 14.09
CA LEU A 98 -1.35 -1.76 12.87
C LEU A 98 -2.48 -1.92 11.85
N VAL A 99 -2.97 -0.79 11.33
CA VAL A 99 -4.02 -0.77 10.30
C VAL A 99 -3.42 -0.52 8.93
N LEU A 100 -3.84 -1.30 7.94
CA LEU A 100 -3.65 -1.00 6.53
C LEU A 100 -5.03 -0.84 5.90
N ALA A 101 -5.34 0.33 5.35
CA ALA A 101 -6.62 0.60 4.70
C ALA A 101 -6.43 0.87 3.21
N THR A 102 -7.32 0.31 2.38
CA THR A 102 -7.45 0.74 0.98
C THR A 102 -8.71 1.58 0.82
N ILE A 103 -8.57 2.80 0.31
CA ILE A 103 -9.67 3.76 0.15
C ILE A 103 -10.13 3.79 -1.30
N ARG A 104 -11.44 3.69 -1.51
CA ARG A 104 -12.03 3.80 -2.84
C ARG A 104 -11.67 5.15 -3.48
N PRO A 105 -11.17 5.18 -4.73
CA PRO A 105 -10.89 6.45 -5.40
C PRO A 105 -12.13 7.35 -5.48
N ASN A 106 -11.92 8.66 -5.36
CA ASN A 106 -12.94 9.72 -5.43
C ASN A 106 -13.96 9.76 -4.27
N ASN A 107 -13.70 9.04 -3.17
CA ASN A 107 -14.56 9.05 -1.99
C ASN A 107 -14.17 10.07 -0.91
N ILE A 108 -12.88 10.42 -0.83
CA ILE A 108 -12.37 11.43 0.09
C ILE A 108 -11.94 12.64 -0.72
N GLU A 109 -12.43 13.82 -0.35
CA GLU A 109 -12.03 15.07 -0.98
C GLU A 109 -10.55 15.36 -0.66
N PRO A 110 -9.74 15.70 -1.68
CA PRO A 110 -8.37 16.12 -1.45
C PRO A 110 -8.36 17.47 -0.72
N LEU A 111 -7.32 17.72 0.07
CA LEU A 111 -7.07 19.06 0.59
C LEU A 111 -6.84 20.04 -0.56
N GLU A 112 -7.21 21.30 -0.34
CA GLU A 112 -6.89 22.37 -1.27
C GLU A 112 -5.37 22.51 -1.45
N LYS A 113 -4.95 22.90 -2.65
CA LYS A 113 -3.54 23.10 -2.95
C LYS A 113 -3.03 24.31 -2.18
N ASP A 114 -2.04 24.09 -1.32
CA ASP A 114 -1.34 25.13 -0.58
C ASP A 114 0.12 25.21 -1.05
N GLU A 115 0.44 26.26 -1.81
CA GLU A 115 1.79 26.47 -2.35
C GLU A 115 2.81 26.91 -1.29
N SER A 116 2.35 27.34 -0.11
CA SER A 116 3.23 27.75 0.98
C SER A 116 3.82 26.57 1.77
N ARG A 117 3.26 25.37 1.61
CA ARG A 117 3.75 24.17 2.31
C ARG A 117 5.11 23.72 1.77
N SER A 118 6.01 23.43 2.71
CA SER A 118 7.29 22.75 2.48
C SER A 118 7.35 21.45 3.28
N GLY A 119 8.17 20.49 2.84
CA GLY A 119 8.31 19.20 3.49
C GLY A 119 9.57 18.47 3.05
N ASP A 120 9.90 17.40 3.76
CA ASP A 120 11.13 16.63 3.53
C ASP A 120 10.95 15.58 2.44
N VAL A 121 11.98 15.41 1.59
CA VAL A 121 11.97 14.40 0.51
C VAL A 121 13.23 13.51 0.58
N PRO A 122 13.35 12.63 1.59
CA PRO A 122 14.48 11.72 1.69
C PRO A 122 14.42 10.67 0.59
N ASN A 123 15.60 10.29 0.10
CA ASN A 123 15.75 9.16 -0.82
C ASN A 123 16.08 7.88 -0.03
N VAL A 124 15.28 6.84 -0.20
CA VAL A 124 15.49 5.53 0.41
C VAL A 124 15.91 4.55 -0.67
N GLN A 125 17.10 3.97 -0.51
CA GLN A 125 17.58 2.89 -1.37
C GLN A 125 16.95 1.58 -0.93
N VAL A 126 16.45 0.82 -1.90
CA VAL A 126 15.83 -0.50 -1.67
C VAL A 126 16.58 -1.56 -2.46
N GLN A 127 16.62 -2.77 -1.92
CA GLN A 127 17.15 -3.94 -2.60
C GLN A 127 15.98 -4.78 -3.11
N ILE A 128 15.92 -5.00 -4.42
CA ILE A 128 14.88 -5.83 -5.05
C ILE A 128 15.55 -7.10 -5.58
N LYS A 129 15.12 -8.25 -5.08
CA LYS A 129 15.59 -9.56 -5.52
C LYS A 129 14.64 -10.13 -6.56
N ALA A 130 15.20 -10.61 -7.67
CA ALA A 130 14.46 -11.38 -8.66
C ALA A 130 13.91 -12.66 -8.00
N THR A 131 12.59 -12.85 -8.07
CA THR A 131 11.92 -13.97 -7.39
C THR A 131 11.61 -15.14 -8.35
N PHE A 132 11.67 -14.91 -9.67
CA PHE A 132 11.44 -15.97 -10.66
C PHE A 132 12.73 -16.66 -11.10
N LEU A 133 12.82 -17.96 -10.79
CA LEU A 133 13.70 -18.93 -11.46
C LEU A 133 12.82 -19.84 -12.33
N LEU A 134 12.68 -19.54 -13.62
CA LEU A 134 12.18 -20.51 -14.60
C LEU A 134 13.35 -21.41 -15.01
N GLN A 135 13.50 -22.55 -14.34
CA GLN A 135 14.44 -23.57 -14.79
C GLN A 135 13.74 -24.47 -15.81
N LEU A 136 13.90 -24.16 -17.09
CA LEU A 136 13.54 -25.09 -18.17
C LEU A 136 14.52 -26.27 -18.14
N VAL A 137 14.09 -27.41 -17.59
CA VAL A 137 14.84 -28.66 -17.70
C VAL A 137 14.54 -29.26 -19.07
N SER A 138 15.36 -28.96 -20.08
CA SER A 138 15.39 -29.71 -21.32
C SER A 138 16.55 -30.69 -21.28
N GLN A 139 16.30 -31.95 -20.86
CA GLN A 139 16.90 -33.17 -21.42
C GLN A 139 16.19 -34.39 -20.79
N VAL A 140 15.32 -35.04 -21.57
CA VAL A 140 15.02 -36.46 -21.37
C VAL A 140 16.08 -37.19 -22.21
N PRO A 141 17.03 -37.93 -21.61
CA PRO A 141 17.91 -38.77 -22.41
C PRO A 141 17.08 -39.88 -23.04
N SER A 142 16.84 -39.79 -24.33
CA SER A 142 16.30 -40.88 -25.13
C SER A 142 17.39 -41.95 -25.29
N SER A 143 17.39 -42.93 -24.40
CA SER A 143 18.15 -44.17 -24.58
C SER A 143 17.38 -45.29 -23.88
N ILE A 144 16.65 -46.09 -24.66
CA ILE A 144 16.61 -47.56 -24.72
C ILE A 144 15.90 -47.92 -26.03
#